data_AF-A0A9P3HIK3-F1
#
_entry.id   AF-A0A9P3HIK3-F1
#
_cell.length_a   1.000
_cell.length_b   1.000
_cell.length_c   1.000
_cell.angle_alpha   90.00
_cell.angle_beta   90.00
_cell.angle_gamma   90.00
#
_symmetry.space_group_name_H-M   'P 1'
#
loop_
_entity.id
_entity.type
_entity.pdbx_description
1 polymer ?
#
loop_
_entity_poly.entity_id
_entity_poly.type
_entity_poly.pdbx_seq_one_letter_code
_entity_poly.pdbx_strand_id
1 'polypeptide(L)'
;MSAFLRSTLALAWSPLKSASKIATSLPVASSTPSTTNSVLCNAVRHMSYKLKTNSAAKKRFVALPSGKFKHWRSGKRHINTGMDRGRLNKAGIASYATPRQCKHLRRLMPYA
;
A
#
# COMPACT_ATOMS: atom_id res chain seq x y z
N MET A 1 -61.93 -3.83 36.06
CA MET A 1 -61.53 -3.42 34.71
C MET A 1 -60.22 -2.66 34.87
N SER A 2 -59.06 -3.06 34.38
CA SER A 2 -58.67 -3.77 33.17
C SER A 2 -57.29 -4.41 33.40
N ALA A 3 -57.12 -5.65 32.95
CA ALA A 3 -55.82 -6.34 32.93
C ALA A 3 -55.05 -5.92 31.67
N PHE A 4 -53.84 -5.37 31.81
CA PHE A 4 -52.95 -5.16 30.67
C PHE A 4 -52.11 -6.41 30.45
N LEU A 5 -52.47 -7.14 29.40
CA LEU A 5 -51.72 -8.27 28.85
C LEU A 5 -50.59 -7.78 27.93
N ARG A 6 -49.45 -8.49 28.04
CA ARG A 6 -48.50 -8.93 26.98
C ARG A 6 -47.84 -7.86 26.10
N SER A 7 -46.51 -7.93 25.99
CA SER A 7 -45.86 -8.52 24.81
C SER A 7 -44.34 -8.30 24.86
N THR A 8 -43.58 -9.32 25.25
CA THR A 8 -42.13 -9.38 25.06
C THR A 8 -41.85 -9.90 23.65
N LEU A 9 -41.42 -9.02 22.74
CA LEU A 9 -40.89 -9.43 21.44
C LEU A 9 -39.46 -9.95 21.62
N ALA A 10 -39.32 -11.28 21.67
CA ALA A 10 -38.03 -11.95 21.52
C ALA A 10 -37.69 -12.02 20.03
N LEU A 11 -36.74 -11.21 19.57
CA LEU A 11 -36.15 -11.34 18.24
C LEU A 11 -35.15 -12.50 18.27
N ALA A 12 -35.62 -13.69 17.90
CA ALA A 12 -34.81 -14.88 17.75
C ALA A 12 -33.89 -14.75 16.52
N TRP A 13 -32.58 -14.70 16.74
CA TRP A 13 -31.58 -14.82 15.68
C TRP A 13 -31.57 -16.27 15.20
N SER A 14 -31.99 -16.52 13.96
CA SER A 14 -31.87 -17.84 13.33
C SER A 14 -30.52 -17.96 12.61
N PRO A 15 -29.73 -19.02 12.85
CA PRO A 15 -28.54 -19.30 12.05
C PRO A 15 -28.95 -19.96 10.72
N LEU A 16 -28.60 -19.33 9.60
CA LEU A 16 -28.85 -19.90 8.28
C LEU A 16 -27.92 -21.11 8.05
N LYS A 17 -28.54 -22.24 7.73
CA LYS A 17 -27.89 -23.53 7.51
C LYS A 17 -26.99 -23.52 6.28
N SER A 18 -25.83 -24.14 6.45
CA SER A 18 -24.89 -24.58 5.42
C SER A 18 -25.56 -25.54 4.43
N ALA A 19 -25.39 -25.29 3.13
CA ALA A 19 -25.72 -26.22 2.06
C ALA A 19 -24.63 -26.24 0.98
N SER A 20 -24.45 -27.42 0.44
CA SER A 20 -23.30 -28.00 -0.25
C SER A 20 -23.09 -27.58 -1.72
N LYS A 21 -21.80 -27.57 -2.09
CA LYS A 21 -21.14 -27.90 -3.38
C LYS A 21 -21.98 -27.87 -4.66
N ILE A 22 -21.57 -27.01 -5.60
CA ILE A 22 -21.67 -27.28 -7.05
C ILE A 22 -20.29 -27.00 -7.66
N ALA A 23 -19.69 -28.04 -8.21
CA ALA A 23 -18.52 -27.95 -9.06
C ALA A 23 -19.00 -27.74 -10.51
N THR A 24 -18.58 -26.63 -11.11
CA THR A 24 -18.70 -26.43 -12.56
C THR A 24 -17.35 -25.92 -13.04
N SER A 25 -16.57 -26.83 -13.63
CA SER A 25 -15.31 -26.54 -14.29
C SER A 25 -15.57 -25.75 -15.57
N LEU A 26 -15.15 -24.48 -15.59
CA LEU A 26 -15.08 -23.68 -16.81
C LEU A 26 -13.65 -23.72 -17.35
N PRO A 27 -13.47 -23.82 -18.69
CA PRO A 27 -12.16 -24.02 -19.30
C PRO A 27 -11.24 -22.82 -19.04
N VAL A 28 -10.00 -23.13 -18.65
CA VAL A 28 -8.92 -22.16 -18.54
C VAL A 28 -8.61 -21.65 -19.96
N ALA A 29 -9.10 -20.47 -20.31
CA ALA A 29 -8.57 -19.74 -21.44
C ALA A 29 -7.18 -19.23 -21.00
N SER A 30 -6.13 -19.93 -21.40
CA SER A 30 -4.76 -19.45 -21.29
C SER A 30 -4.59 -18.24 -22.20
N SER A 31 -4.96 -17.05 -21.72
CA SER A 31 -4.47 -15.81 -22.27
C SER A 31 -2.97 -15.75 -21.96
N THR A 32 -2.15 -16.23 -22.89
CA THR A 32 -0.73 -15.87 -22.87
C THR A 32 -0.67 -14.35 -22.91
N PRO A 33 -0.14 -13.65 -21.89
CA PRO A 33 0.21 -12.26 -22.08
C PRO A 33 1.34 -12.25 -23.11
N SER A 34 1.01 -12.01 -24.38
CA SER A 34 1.98 -11.56 -25.38
C SER A 34 2.46 -10.20 -24.89
N THR A 35 3.42 -10.25 -23.99
CA THR A 35 4.21 -9.10 -23.60
C THR A 35 5.00 -8.78 -24.85
N THR A 36 4.43 -7.93 -25.70
CA THR A 36 5.17 -7.22 -26.73
C THR A 36 6.19 -6.39 -25.98
N ASN A 37 7.32 -7.00 -25.65
CA ASN A 37 8.52 -6.29 -25.25
C ASN A 37 8.79 -5.34 -26.40
N SER A 38 8.43 -4.06 -26.24
CA SER A 38 8.67 -3.02 -27.22
C SER A 38 10.18 -2.83 -27.33
N VAL A 39 10.81 -3.60 -28.22
CA VAL A 39 12.26 -3.58 -28.48
C VAL A 39 12.73 -2.18 -28.93
N LEU A 40 11.82 -1.32 -29.37
CA LEU A 40 12.08 0.02 -29.90
C LEU A 40 12.62 1.06 -28.89
N CYS A 41 12.54 0.86 -27.58
CA CYS A 41 13.05 1.85 -26.62
C CYS A 41 14.50 1.63 -26.15
N ASN A 42 15.17 0.56 -26.58
CA ASN A 42 16.55 0.27 -26.17
C ASN A 42 17.64 0.83 -27.10
N ALA A 43 17.27 1.40 -28.26
CA ALA A 43 18.22 1.87 -29.28
C ALA A 43 19.02 3.14 -28.90
N VAL A 44 18.71 3.80 -27.76
CA VAL A 44 19.37 5.04 -27.31
C VAL A 44 20.56 4.76 -26.37
N ARG A 45 21.07 3.52 -26.28
CA ARG A 45 22.22 3.19 -25.40
C ARG A 45 23.61 3.39 -26.04
N HIS A 46 23.69 3.97 -27.25
CA HIS A 46 24.98 4.17 -27.95
C HIS A 46 25.69 5.51 -27.68
N MET A 47 25.08 6.40 -26.88
CA MET A 47 25.79 7.50 -26.22
C MET A 47 26.09 7.08 -24.78
N SER A 48 27.19 7.54 -24.19
CA SER A 48 27.55 7.30 -22.78
C SER A 48 26.48 7.88 -21.84
N TYR A 49 25.37 7.15 -21.69
CA TYR A 49 24.21 7.59 -20.95
C TYR A 49 24.45 7.41 -19.46
N LYS A 50 24.67 8.52 -18.77
CA LYS A 50 24.76 8.54 -17.30
C LYS A 50 23.36 8.38 -16.69
N LEU A 51 23.20 7.41 -15.79
CA LEU A 51 21.99 7.30 -14.98
C LEU A 51 21.81 8.56 -14.12
N LYS A 52 20.61 9.14 -14.12
CA LYS A 52 20.30 10.32 -13.29
C LYS A 52 19.56 9.89 -12.02
N THR A 53 19.89 10.55 -10.91
CA THR A 53 19.15 10.40 -9.65
C THR A 53 17.76 11.01 -9.78
N ASN A 54 16.73 10.27 -9.34
CA ASN A 54 15.38 10.82 -9.24
C ASN A 54 15.34 11.96 -8.22
N SER A 55 15.09 13.19 -8.70
CA SER A 55 15.14 14.41 -7.88
C SER A 55 14.03 14.45 -6.84
N ALA A 56 12.86 13.89 -7.12
CA ALA A 56 11.75 13.82 -6.17
C ALA A 56 12.07 12.87 -5.01
N ALA A 57 12.62 11.68 -5.30
CA ALA A 57 13.05 10.74 -4.28
C ALA A 57 14.13 11.35 -3.39
N LYS A 58 15.13 12.02 -3.98
CA LYS A 58 16.21 12.71 -3.25
C LYS A 58 15.70 13.76 -2.26
N LYS A 59 14.61 14.45 -2.57
CA LYS A 59 14.01 15.46 -1.67
C LYS A 59 13.25 14.87 -0.48
N ARG A 60 12.86 13.59 -0.55
CA ARG A 60 12.00 12.95 0.45
C ARG A 60 12.74 11.93 1.31
N PHE A 61 13.74 11.26 0.75
CA PHE A 61 14.51 10.22 1.42
C PHE A 61 15.98 10.65 1.56
N VAL A 62 16.52 10.40 2.76
CA VAL A 62 17.94 10.60 3.06
C VAL A 62 18.59 9.24 3.21
N ALA A 63 19.65 8.99 2.44
CA ALA A 63 20.46 7.78 2.55
C ALA A 63 21.34 7.84 3.81
N LEU A 64 21.43 6.72 4.51
CA LEU A 64 22.31 6.55 5.67
C LEU A 64 23.48 5.65 5.30
N PRO A 65 24.65 5.81 5.95
CA PRO A 65 25.80 4.94 5.72
C PRO A 65 25.51 3.45 6.02
N SER A 66 24.49 3.17 6.85
CA SER A 66 24.00 1.81 7.10
C SER A 66 23.22 1.18 5.93
N GLY A 67 23.06 1.88 4.79
CA GLY A 67 22.32 1.39 3.62
C GLY A 67 20.79 1.47 3.76
N LYS A 68 20.29 2.11 4.83
CA LYS A 68 18.87 2.39 5.07
C LYS A 68 18.51 3.79 4.59
N PHE A 69 17.23 4.02 4.30
CA PHE A 69 16.71 5.34 3.94
C PHE A 69 15.81 5.88 5.06
N LYS A 70 16.07 7.12 5.48
CA LYS A 70 15.27 7.88 6.46
C LYS A 70 14.31 8.82 5.73
N HIS A 71 13.10 8.97 6.25
CA HIS A 71 12.10 9.94 5.77
C HIS A 71 11.20 10.45 6.90
N TRP A 72 10.50 11.55 6.66
CA TRP A 72 9.48 12.05 7.58
C TRP A 72 8.15 11.33 7.38
N ARG A 73 7.38 11.14 8.46
CA ARG A 73 6.02 10.59 8.38
C ARG A 73 5.05 11.62 7.82
N SER A 74 4.02 11.15 7.15
CA SER A 74 2.97 11.98 6.56
C SER A 74 1.93 12.42 7.60
N GLY A 75 1.13 13.42 7.24
CA GLY A 75 -0.13 13.72 7.95
C GLY A 75 -0.02 14.67 9.15
N LYS A 76 1.09 15.42 9.30
CA LYS A 76 1.26 16.43 10.37
C LYS A 76 1.07 17.89 9.91
N ARG A 77 0.75 18.13 8.64
CA ARG A 77 0.76 19.50 8.07
C ARG A 77 -0.49 20.32 8.41
N HIS A 78 -1.68 19.77 8.24
CA HIS A 78 -2.96 20.46 8.45
C HIS A 78 -4.02 19.49 9.00
N ILE A 79 -5.09 20.04 9.60
CA ILE A 79 -6.17 19.27 10.28
C ILE A 79 -5.61 18.44 11.46
N ASN A 80 -4.82 19.09 12.31
CA ASN A 80 -4.24 18.47 13.51
C ASN A 80 -5.13 18.63 14.76
N THR A 81 -6.14 19.50 14.72
CA THR A 81 -6.96 19.89 15.88
C THR A 81 -7.77 18.74 16.48
N GLY A 82 -8.27 17.82 15.65
CA GLY A 82 -9.00 16.62 16.10
C GLY A 82 -8.12 15.38 16.30
N MET A 83 -6.81 15.49 16.13
CA MET A 83 -5.90 14.35 16.31
C MET A 83 -5.42 14.27 17.75
N ASP A 84 -5.36 13.06 18.29
CA ASP A 84 -4.74 12.80 19.59
C ASP A 84 -3.27 13.26 19.62
N ARG A 85 -2.85 13.79 20.78
CA ARG A 85 -1.48 14.28 21.00
C ARG A 85 -0.45 13.16 20.81
N GLY A 86 -0.77 11.94 21.26
CA GLY A 86 0.08 10.77 21.05
C GLY A 86 0.29 10.45 19.57
N ARG A 87 -0.77 10.59 18.75
CA ARG A 87 -0.67 10.46 17.28
C ARG A 87 0.22 11.55 16.67
N LEU A 88 0.08 12.81 17.08
CA LEU A 88 0.91 13.93 16.58
C LEU A 88 2.40 13.77 16.95
N ASN A 89 2.69 13.23 18.13
CA ASN A 89 4.04 12.92 18.56
C ASN A 89 4.65 11.81 17.70
N LYS A 90 3.92 10.71 17.47
CA LYS A 90 4.35 9.63 16.57
C LYS A 90 4.62 10.12 15.14
N ALA A 91 3.77 11.00 14.61
CA ALA A 91 3.94 11.60 13.29
C ALA A 91 5.14 12.56 13.21
N GLY A 92 5.57 13.13 14.35
CA GLY A 92 6.77 13.98 14.43
C GLY A 92 8.09 13.22 14.43
N ILE A 93 8.08 11.91 14.65
CA ILE A 93 9.29 11.08 14.69
C ILE A 93 9.63 10.61 13.26
N ALA A 94 10.90 10.66 12.91
CA ALA A 94 11.39 10.16 11.62
C ALA A 94 11.19 8.64 11.50
N SER A 95 10.89 8.19 10.28
CA SER A 95 10.66 6.78 9.95
C SER A 95 11.71 6.29 8.96
N TYR A 96 11.89 4.98 8.93
CA TYR A 96 12.76 4.31 7.97
C TYR A 96 11.92 3.61 6.91
N ALA A 97 12.45 3.56 5.68
CA ALA A 97 11.84 2.83 4.59
C ALA A 97 11.89 1.32 4.84
N THR A 98 10.89 0.59 4.36
CA THR A 98 10.86 -0.88 4.47
C THR A 98 11.95 -1.51 3.58
N PRO A 99 12.42 -2.73 3.86
CA PRO A 99 13.47 -3.37 3.06
C PRO A 99 13.15 -3.45 1.56
N ARG A 100 11.87 -3.68 1.22
CA ARG A 100 11.38 -3.69 -0.16
C ARG A 100 11.47 -2.30 -0.80
N GLN A 101 11.09 -1.24 -0.07
CA GLN A 101 11.22 0.14 -0.53
C GLN A 101 12.69 0.52 -0.71
N CYS A 102 13.58 0.10 0.19
CA CYS A 102 15.02 0.34 0.05
C CYS A 102 15.58 -0.26 -1.25
N LYS A 103 15.16 -1.47 -1.63
CA LYS A 103 15.56 -2.09 -2.91
C LYS A 103 15.12 -1.25 -4.12
N HIS A 104 13.94 -0.65 -4.04
CA HIS A 104 13.44 0.24 -5.09
C HIS A 104 14.17 1.59 -5.09
N LEU A 105 14.40 2.20 -3.93
CA LEU A 105 15.09 3.48 -3.79
C LEU A 105 16.54 3.43 -4.28
N ARG A 106 17.27 2.33 -4.04
CA ARG A 106 18.61 2.12 -4.60
C ARG A 106 18.65 2.16 -6.14
N ARG A 107 17.56 1.76 -6.80
CA ARG A 107 17.45 1.84 -8.27
C ARG A 107 17.13 3.27 -8.73
N LEU A 108 16.31 4.00 -7.97
CA LEU A 108 15.93 5.37 -8.28
C LEU A 108 17.05 6.39 -8.02
N MET A 109 17.92 6.09 -7.06
CA MET A 109 19.00 6.97 -6.63
C MET A 109 20.33 6.21 -6.64
N PRO A 110 20.96 6.03 -7.81
CA PRO A 110 22.18 5.23 -7.94
C PRO A 110 23.42 5.86 -7.28
N TYR A 111 23.37 7.16 -6.97
CA TYR A 111 24.45 7.91 -6.31
C TYR A 111 24.08 8.36 -4.90
N ALA A 112 23.24 7.58 -4.22
CA ALA A 112 22.76 7.87 -2.87
C ALA A 112 23.70 7.30 -1.81
#